data_AF-A0A441BY82-F1
#
_entry.id   AF-A0A441BY82-F1
#
_cell.length_a   1.000
_cell.length_b   1.000
_cell.length_c   1.000
_cell.angle_alpha   90.00
_cell.angle_beta   90.00
_cell.angle_gamma   90.00
#
_symmetry.space_group_name_H-M   'P 1'
#
loop_
_entity.id
_entity.type
_entity.pdbx_description
1 polymer ?
#
loop_
_entity_poly.entity_id
_entity_poly.type
_entity_poly.pdbx_seq_one_letter_code
_entity_poly.pdbx_strand_id
1 'polypeptide(L)'
;MTDSQERLTQWLRDAHAMEEQAETMLSGQIRRLENYPELRDRMRMHLDETRQQAQRLEQCLDRMGEGSSTLKDAGGKIVAMGQNISGMFAGDEVMKGSLASYTFE
;
A
#
# COMPACT_ATOMS: atom_id res chain seq x y z
N MET A 1 -8.40 12.26 -28.52
CA MET A 1 -8.46 12.81 -27.15
C MET A 1 -8.51 11.72 -26.07
N THR A 2 -8.26 10.46 -26.40
CA THR A 2 -8.40 9.29 -25.48
C THR A 2 -7.13 8.96 -24.68
N ASP A 3 -5.94 9.22 -25.22
CA ASP A 3 -4.65 8.81 -24.62
C ASP A 3 -4.39 9.37 -23.21
N SER A 4 -4.72 10.65 -22.97
CA SER A 4 -4.41 11.29 -21.67
C SER A 4 -5.35 10.84 -20.54
N GLN A 5 -6.61 10.54 -20.85
CA GLN A 5 -7.57 10.04 -19.86
C GLN A 5 -7.27 8.59 -19.50
N GLU A 6 -6.99 7.75 -20.50
CA GLU A 6 -6.60 6.35 -20.30
C GLU A 6 -5.32 6.24 -19.48
N ARG A 7 -4.32 7.08 -19.77
CA ARG A 7 -3.08 7.14 -19.00
C ARG A 7 -3.29 7.61 -17.55
N LEU A 8 -4.17 8.58 -17.33
CA LEU A 8 -4.52 9.02 -15.98
C LEU A 8 -5.21 7.90 -15.19
N THR A 9 -6.17 7.20 -15.80
CA THR A 9 -6.82 6.03 -15.20
C THR A 9 -5.80 4.97 -14.80
N GLN A 10 -4.83 4.67 -15.68
CA GLN A 10 -3.77 3.71 -15.40
C GLN A 10 -2.92 4.14 -14.20
N TRP A 11 -2.50 5.40 -14.13
CA TRP A 11 -1.74 5.91 -12.98
C TRP A 11 -2.52 5.86 -11.67
N LEU A 12 -3.81 6.16 -11.70
CA LEU A 12 -4.66 6.05 -10.51
C LEU A 12 -4.83 4.59 -10.04
N ARG A 13 -4.92 3.64 -10.98
CA ARG A 13 -4.93 2.19 -10.67
C ARG A 13 -3.63 1.74 -10.04
N ASP A 14 -2.50 2.15 -10.62
CA ASP A 14 -1.18 1.79 -10.10
C ASP A 14 -0.96 2.39 -8.71
N ALA A 15 -1.37 3.65 -8.49
CA ALA A 15 -1.35 4.27 -7.18
C ALA A 15 -2.23 3.50 -6.16
N HIS A 16 -3.46 3.13 -6.53
CA HIS A 16 -4.35 2.38 -5.64
C HIS A 16 -3.74 1.04 -5.22
N ALA A 17 -3.16 0.32 -6.19
CA ALA A 17 -2.49 -0.94 -5.91
C ALA A 17 -1.25 -0.78 -5.00
N MET A 18 -0.52 0.34 -5.13
CA MET A 18 0.60 0.64 -4.24
C MET A 18 0.13 0.91 -2.80
N GLU A 19 -0.99 1.64 -2.61
CA GLU A 19 -1.52 1.89 -1.27
C GLU A 19 -2.01 0.60 -0.59
N GLU A 20 -2.71 -0.28 -1.30
CA GLU A 20 -3.13 -1.57 -0.73
C GLU A 20 -1.93 -2.47 -0.36
N GLN A 21 -0.86 -2.42 -1.17
CA GLN A 21 0.39 -3.09 -0.87
C GLN A 21 1.06 -2.50 0.38
N ALA A 22 1.14 -1.18 0.48
CA ALA A 22 1.68 -0.48 1.64
C ALA A 22 0.88 -0.81 2.90
N GLU A 23 -0.46 -0.88 2.81
CA GLU A 23 -1.32 -1.28 3.92
C GLU A 23 -0.96 -2.67 4.46
N THR A 24 -0.78 -3.63 3.55
CA THR A 24 -0.40 -5.01 3.89
C THR A 24 0.96 -5.04 4.58
N MET A 25 1.94 -4.32 4.04
CA MET A 25 3.30 -4.24 4.60
C MET A 25 3.31 -3.58 5.99
N LEU A 26 2.68 -2.41 6.14
CA LEU A 26 2.59 -1.68 7.40
C LEU A 26 1.88 -2.50 8.47
N SER A 27 0.77 -3.16 8.12
CA SER A 27 0.05 -4.06 9.02
C SER A 27 0.92 -5.23 9.52
N GLY A 28 1.75 -5.80 8.64
CA GLY A 28 2.71 -6.84 9.01
C GLY A 28 3.82 -6.34 9.94
N GLN A 29 4.37 -5.16 9.67
CA GLN A 29 5.43 -4.54 10.49
C GLN A 29 4.92 -4.17 11.90
N ILE A 30 3.75 -3.53 11.98
CA ILE A 30 3.13 -3.12 13.25
C ILE A 30 2.91 -4.31 14.19
N ARG A 31 2.50 -5.47 13.66
CA ARG A 31 2.26 -6.69 14.45
C ARG A 31 3.52 -7.24 15.12
N ARG A 32 4.70 -6.93 14.60
CA ARG A 32 6.00 -7.45 15.06
C ARG A 32 6.77 -6.46 15.93
N LEU A 33 6.31 -5.22 16.03
CA LEU A 33 6.91 -4.20 16.90
C LEU A 33 6.42 -4.36 18.35
N GLU A 34 7.12 -5.18 19.12
CA GLU A 34 6.84 -5.41 20.53
C GLU A 34 7.55 -4.40 21.46
N ASN A 35 8.80 -4.06 21.14
CA ASN A 35 9.69 -3.30 22.05
C ASN A 35 9.80 -1.80 21.75
N TYR A 36 9.07 -1.29 20.75
CA TYR A 36 9.16 0.11 20.30
C TYR A 36 7.76 0.73 20.19
N PRO A 37 7.13 1.12 21.31
CA PRO A 37 5.75 1.59 21.32
C PRO A 37 5.54 2.89 20.52
N GLU A 38 6.48 3.83 20.61
CA GLU A 38 6.42 5.11 19.88
C GLU A 38 6.49 4.90 18.36
N LEU A 39 7.40 4.04 17.90
CA LEU A 39 7.50 3.68 16.48
C LEU A 39 6.24 2.96 15.99
N ARG A 40 5.70 2.06 16.80
CA ARG A 40 4.46 1.34 16.48
C ARG A 40 3.28 2.31 16.31
N ASP A 41 3.18 3.32 17.16
CA ASP A 41 2.10 4.30 17.08
C ASP A 41 2.26 5.23 15.87
N ARG A 42 3.49 5.63 15.52
CA ARG A 42 3.77 6.35 14.27
C ARG A 42 3.42 5.51 13.03
N MET A 43 3.78 4.23 13.02
CA MET A 43 3.41 3.31 11.91
C MET A 43 1.90 3.09 11.82
N ARG A 44 1.17 3.07 12.94
CA ARG A 44 -0.31 3.00 12.93
C ARG A 44 -0.94 4.25 12.34
N MET A 45 -0.39 5.43 12.64
CA MET A 45 -0.83 6.67 12.03
C MET A 45 -0.62 6.63 10.51
N HIS A 46 0.55 6.18 10.06
CA HIS A 46 0.82 6.03 8.62
C HIS A 46 -0.10 4.99 7.96
N LEU A 47 -0.36 3.85 8.61
CA LEU A 47 -1.32 2.86 8.13
C LEU A 47 -2.73 3.45 7.92
N ASP A 48 -3.17 4.32 8.83
CA ASP A 48 -4.47 4.99 8.70
C ASP A 48 -4.46 6.00 7.53
N GLU A 49 -3.38 6.77 7.37
CA GLU A 49 -3.19 7.66 6.22
C GLU A 49 -3.21 6.91 4.88
N THR A 50 -2.48 5.80 4.78
CA THR A 50 -2.46 4.89 3.62
C THR A 50 -3.85 4.39 3.26
N ARG A 51 -4.64 3.95 4.25
CA ARG A 51 -6.04 3.51 4.03
C ARG A 51 -6.91 4.64 3.49
N GLN A 52 -6.77 5.83 4.06
CA GLN A 52 -7.50 7.01 3.59
C GLN A 52 -7.06 7.44 2.17
N GLN A 53 -5.79 7.23 1.81
CA GLN A 53 -5.28 7.48 0.46
C GLN A 53 -5.82 6.46 -0.55
N ALA A 54 -5.78 5.15 -0.22
CA ALA A 54 -6.39 4.10 -1.03
C ALA A 54 -7.87 4.41 -1.33
N GLN A 55 -8.66 4.73 -0.29
CA GLN A 55 -10.08 5.07 -0.46
C GLN A 55 -10.29 6.30 -1.34
N ARG A 56 -9.43 7.32 -1.25
CA ARG A 56 -9.53 8.51 -2.11
C ARG A 56 -9.21 8.19 -3.57
N LEU A 57 -8.26 7.29 -3.83
CA LEU A 57 -7.94 6.82 -5.17
C LEU A 57 -9.10 6.00 -5.76
N GLU A 58 -9.72 5.13 -4.96
CA GLU A 58 -10.93 4.38 -5.34
C GLU A 58 -12.07 5.33 -5.75
N GLN A 59 -12.35 6.36 -4.93
CA GLN A 59 -13.36 7.37 -5.25
C GLN A 59 -13.04 8.18 -6.51
N CYS A 60 -11.76 8.40 -6.83
CA CYS A 60 -11.36 9.03 -8.09
C CYS A 60 -11.67 8.11 -9.29
N LEU A 61 -11.35 6.83 -9.19
CA LEU A 61 -11.60 5.83 -10.23
C LEU A 61 -13.10 5.59 -10.44
N ASP A 62 -13.90 5.57 -9.37
CA ASP A 62 -15.35 5.47 -9.43
C ASP A 62 -15.98 6.63 -10.20
N ARG A 63 -15.53 7.86 -9.94
CA ARG A 63 -15.99 9.06 -10.66
C ARG A 63 -15.65 9.02 -12.15
N MET A 64 -14.64 8.24 -12.54
CA MET A 64 -14.25 8.04 -13.94
C MET A 64 -14.96 6.83 -14.59
N GLY A 65 -15.79 6.10 -13.85
CA GLY A 65 -16.50 4.89 -14.34
C GLY A 65 -15.64 3.62 -14.35
N GLU A 66 -14.48 3.64 -13.71
CA GLU A 66 -13.44 2.61 -13.82
C GLU A 66 -13.28 1.75 -12.55
N GLY A 67 -14.08 2.00 -11.51
CA GLY A 67 -13.91 1.41 -10.18
C GLY A 67 -13.97 -0.12 -10.09
N SER A 68 -14.91 -0.77 -10.80
CA SER A 68 -15.13 -2.23 -10.65
C SER A 68 -13.97 -3.11 -11.14
N SER A 69 -13.17 -2.64 -12.11
CA SER A 69 -11.98 -3.35 -12.60
C SER A 69 -10.79 -3.19 -11.67
N THR A 70 -10.79 -2.15 -10.84
CA THR A 70 -9.64 -1.79 -9.99
C THR A 70 -9.51 -2.70 -8.76
N LEU A 71 -10.64 -3.08 -8.15
CA LEU A 71 -10.70 -4.07 -7.08
C LEU A 71 -10.20 -5.46 -7.49
N LYS A 72 -10.44 -5.88 -8.74
CA LYS A 72 -10.03 -7.22 -9.23
C LYS A 72 -8.53 -7.31 -9.47
N ASP A 73 -7.92 -6.29 -10.07
CA ASP A 73 -6.49 -6.29 -10.38
C ASP A 73 -5.61 -6.11 -9.13
N ALA A 74 -6.07 -5.32 -8.17
CA ALA A 74 -5.31 -5.03 -6.97
C ALA A 74 -5.28 -6.23 -6.00
N GLY A 75 -6.40 -6.95 -5.85
CA GLY A 75 -6.45 -8.22 -5.09
C GLY A 75 -5.49 -9.30 -5.59
N GLY A 76 -5.23 -9.37 -6.91
CA GLY A 76 -4.26 -10.30 -7.49
C GLY A 76 -2.80 -9.96 -7.14
N LYS A 77 -2.45 -8.67 -7.09
CA LYS A 77 -1.09 -8.19 -6.75
C LYS A 77 -0.77 -8.39 -5.27
N ILE A 78 -1.74 -8.21 -4.37
CA ILE A 78 -1.58 -8.44 -2.91
C ILE A 78 -1.19 -9.91 -2.63
N VAL A 79 -1.86 -10.86 -3.26
CA VAL A 79 -1.61 -12.30 -3.05
C VAL A 79 -0.19 -12.69 -3.47
N ALA A 80 0.30 -12.17 -4.60
CA ALA A 80 1.66 -12.44 -5.08
C ALA A 80 2.73 -11.88 -4.14
N MET A 81 2.49 -10.72 -3.51
CA MET A 81 3.45 -10.08 -2.61
C MET A 81 3.51 -10.73 -1.22
N GLY A 82 2.37 -11.23 -0.72
CA GLY A 82 2.31 -11.98 0.54
C GLY A 82 3.23 -13.21 0.58
N GLN A 83 3.52 -13.81 -0.58
CA GLN A 83 4.48 -14.91 -0.69
C GLN A 83 5.95 -14.45 -0.61
N ASN A 84 6.28 -13.24 -1.08
CA ASN A 84 7.66 -12.74 -1.13
C ASN A 84 8.14 -12.11 0.19
N ILE A 85 7.22 -11.58 0.99
CA ILE A 85 7.56 -10.95 2.29
C ILE A 85 8.01 -11.99 3.34
N SER A 86 7.65 -13.27 3.21
CA SER A 86 8.04 -14.30 4.20
C SER A 86 9.56 -14.58 4.28
N GLY A 87 10.36 -14.18 3.28
CA GLY A 87 11.77 -14.56 3.16
C GLY A 87 12.81 -13.46 3.43
N MET A 88 12.41 -12.19 3.51
CA MET A 88 13.36 -11.04 3.51
C MET A 88 13.74 -10.50 4.89
N PHE A 89 13.21 -11.10 5.95
CA PHE A 89 13.03 -10.45 7.24
C PHE A 89 13.52 -11.37 8.39
N ALA A 90 14.85 -11.52 8.46
CA ALA A 90 15.55 -12.21 9.55
C ALA A 90 16.55 -11.24 10.22
N GLY A 91 16.27 -10.88 11.47
CA GLY A 91 17.24 -10.43 12.47
C GLY A 91 17.49 -8.92 12.59
N ASP A 92 17.62 -8.18 11.49
CA ASP A 92 18.17 -6.81 11.50
C ASP A 92 17.24 -5.76 10.87
N GLU A 93 16.02 -5.71 11.39
CA GLU A 93 14.85 -5.50 10.54
C GLU A 93 14.12 -4.17 10.68
N VAL A 94 14.19 -3.52 11.84
CA VAL A 94 13.48 -2.25 12.07
C VAL A 94 14.06 -1.14 11.21
N MET A 95 15.40 -1.04 11.10
CA MET A 95 16.03 -0.03 10.26
C MET A 95 15.81 -0.26 8.77
N LYS A 96 15.82 -1.51 8.31
CA LYS A 96 15.54 -1.85 6.90
C LYS A 96 14.06 -1.65 6.56
N GLY A 97 13.15 -1.98 7.49
CA GLY A 97 11.72 -1.70 7.38
C GLY A 97 11.44 -0.20 7.32
N SER A 98 12.04 0.60 8.21
CA SER A 98 11.94 2.06 8.20
C SER A 98 12.52 2.69 6.93
N LEU A 99 13.68 2.22 6.44
CA LEU A 99 14.27 2.69 5.17
C LEU A 99 13.38 2.34 3.97
N ALA A 100 12.79 1.15 3.94
CA ALA A 100 11.83 0.77 2.91
C ALA A 100 10.55 1.60 3.01
N SER A 101 10.04 1.86 4.21
CA SER A 101 8.86 2.70 4.44
C SER A 101 9.08 4.15 3.99
N TYR A 102 10.28 4.72 4.15
CA TYR A 102 10.60 6.07 3.64
C TYR A 102 10.51 6.19 2.12
N THR A 103 10.57 5.09 1.36
CA THR A 103 10.35 5.14 -0.10
C THR A 103 8.88 5.28 -0.49
N PHE A 104 7.95 5.12 0.47
CA PHE A 104 6.51 5.28 0.29
C PHE A 104 5.96 6.60 0.89
N GLU A 105 6.77 7.33 1.68
CA GLU A 105 6.50 8.74 2.04
C GLU A 105 6.92 9.70 0.90
#